data_AF-A0A952FHN2-F1
#
_entry.id   AF-A0A952FHN2-F1
#
_cell.length_a   1.000
_cell.length_b   1.000
_cell.length_c   1.000
_cell.angle_alpha   90.00
_cell.angle_beta   90.00
_cell.angle_gamma   90.00
#
_symmetry.space_group_name_H-M   'P 1'
#
loop_
_entity.id
_entity.type
_entity.pdbx_description
1 polymer ?
#
loop_
_entity_poly.entity_id
_entity_poly.type
_entity_poly.pdbx_seq_one_letter_code
_entity_poly.pdbx_strand_id
1 'polypeptide(L)' 'MYPKLSQEEWKRFHPTQSEIEAAAHELFRTGKHHSWFRGVQSRYDELDPIGKEEFEEIVAKILTAAAYARSTAREP' A
#
# COMPACT_ATOMS: atom_id res chain seq x y z
N MET A 1 -4.46 18.35 3.29
CA MET A 1 -5.08 18.58 1.97
C MET A 1 -3.96 18.50 0.95
N TYR A 2 -3.93 17.47 0.11
CA TYR A 2 -2.89 17.37 -0.91
C TYR A 2 -3.10 18.48 -1.97
N PRO A 3 -2.05 19.18 -2.42
CA PRO A 3 -2.16 20.13 -3.51
C PRO A 3 -2.72 19.43 -4.77
N LYS A 4 -3.38 20.18 -5.66
CA LYS A 4 -3.82 19.64 -6.95
C LYS A 4 -2.57 19.28 -7.77
N LEU A 5 -2.20 18.01 -7.74
CA LEU A 5 -1.09 17.46 -8.52
C LEU A 5 -1.46 17.45 -10.01
N SER A 6 -0.51 17.79 -10.88
CA SER A 6 -0.62 17.53 -12.32
C SER A 6 -0.74 16.01 -12.58
N GLN A 7 -1.21 15.59 -13.76
CA GLN A 7 -1.29 14.15 -14.07
C GLN A 7 0.06 13.43 -13.99
N GLU A 8 1.16 14.12 -14.31
CA GLU A 8 2.51 13.56 -14.24
C GLU A 8 2.98 13.40 -12.79
N GLU A 9 2.68 14.38 -11.93
CA GLU A 9 2.93 14.27 -10.49
C GLU A 9 2.03 13.21 -9.86
N TRP A 10 0.77 13.11 -10.28
CA TRP A 10 -0.15 12.08 -9.81
C TRP A 10 0.41 10.69 -10.13
N LYS A 11 0.85 10.44 -11.36
CA LYS A 11 1.55 9.19 -11.73
C LYS A 11 2.85 8.96 -10.96
N ARG A 12 3.58 10.02 -10.62
CA ARG A 12 4.83 9.93 -9.86
C ARG A 12 4.62 9.47 -8.41
N PHE A 13 3.46 9.79 -7.83
CA PHE A 13 3.15 9.50 -6.43
C PHE A 13 2.16 8.35 -6.22
N HIS A 14 1.44 7.95 -7.26
CA HIS A 14 0.45 6.87 -7.15
C HIS A 14 1.08 5.53 -7.49
N PRO A 15 1.07 4.57 -6.55
CA PRO A 15 1.51 3.21 -6.84
C PRO A 15 0.58 2.54 -7.86
N THR A 16 1.16 1.72 -8.71
CA THR A 16 0.42 0.84 -9.62
C THR A 16 -0.28 -0.26 -8.83
N GLN A 17 -1.34 -0.84 -9.41
CA GLN A 17 -2.04 -1.97 -8.79
C GLN A 17 -1.09 -3.15 -8.47
N SER A 18 -0.16 -3.46 -9.37
CA SER A 18 0.83 -4.51 -9.13
C SER A 18 1.78 -4.20 -7.96
N GLU A 19 2.16 -2.93 -7.76
CA GLU A 19 2.96 -2.52 -6.59
C GLU A 19 2.16 -2.64 -5.29
N ILE A 20 0.88 -2.27 -5.33
CA ILE A 20 -0.03 -2.41 -4.19
C ILE A 20 -0.18 -3.88 -3.82
N GLU A 21 -0.52 -4.75 -4.78
CA GLU A 21 -0.70 -6.18 -4.55
C GLU A 21 0.56 -6.87 -4.03
N ALA A 22 1.72 -6.56 -4.61
CA ALA A 22 3.00 -7.13 -4.18
C ALA A 22 3.35 -6.70 -2.75
N ALA A 23 3.18 -5.42 -2.42
CA ALA A 23 3.42 -4.92 -1.08
C ALA A 23 2.41 -5.46 -0.07
N ALA A 24 1.15 -5.61 -0.46
CA ALA A 24 0.09 -6.17 0.36
C ALA A 24 0.36 -7.64 0.69
N HIS A 25 0.78 -8.45 -0.29
CA HIS A 25 1.22 -9.83 -0.07
C HIS A 25 2.33 -9.92 0.99
N GLU A 26 3.35 -9.07 0.86
CA GLU A 26 4.49 -9.05 1.78
C GLU A 26 4.08 -8.60 3.19
N LEU A 27 3.27 -7.55 3.28
CA LEU A 27 2.77 -7.02 4.55
C LEU A 27 1.91 -8.05 5.27
N PHE A 28 1.02 -8.73 4.54
CA PHE A 28 0.16 -9.76 5.10
C PHE A 28 0.98 -10.94 5.63
N ARG A 29 1.95 -11.42 4.84
CA ARG A 29 2.89 -12.48 5.25
C ARG A 29 3.67 -12.10 6.50
N THR A 30 4.20 -10.88 6.53
CA THR A 30 4.95 -10.34 7.68
C THR A 30 4.06 -10.22 8.90
N GLY A 31 2.86 -9.66 8.76
CA GLY A 31 1.90 -9.52 9.85
C GLY A 31 1.43 -10.87 10.40
N LYS A 32 1.29 -11.90 9.55
CA LYS A 32 1.06 -13.29 9.99
C LYS A 32 2.20 -13.82 10.84
N HIS A 33 3.45 -13.62 10.39
CA HIS A 33 4.64 -14.03 11.16
C HIS A 33 4.70 -13.33 12.53
N HIS A 34 4.37 -12.05 12.59
CA HIS A 34 4.33 -11.27 13.84
C HIS A 34 3.01 -11.36 14.62
N SER A 35 2.08 -12.23 14.21
CA SER A 35 0.78 -12.43 14.87
C SER A 35 -0.09 -11.16 14.98
N TRP A 36 0.02 -10.22 14.03
CA TRP A 36 -0.85 -9.04 13.95
C TRP A 36 -2.31 -9.42 13.67
N PHE A 37 -2.52 -10.49 12.90
CA PHE A 37 -3.83 -10.99 12.50
C PHE A 37 -4.20 -12.24 13.31
N ARG A 38 -4.36 -12.11 14.63
CA ARG A 38 -4.71 -13.26 15.48
C ARG A 38 -6.03 -13.89 15.01
N GLY A 39 -6.01 -15.22 14.82
CA GLY A 39 -7.18 -15.98 14.40
C GLY A 39 -7.42 -16.00 12.88
N VAL A 40 -6.77 -15.14 12.10
CA VAL A 40 -6.85 -15.20 10.64
C VAL A 40 -5.96 -16.35 10.16
N GLN A 41 -6.54 -17.38 9.56
CA GLN A 41 -5.80 -18.52 8.99
C GLN A 41 -5.59 -18.41 7.48
N SER A 42 -6.43 -17.62 6.81
CA SER A 42 -6.40 -17.41 5.37
C SER A 42 -5.08 -16.80 4.89
N ARG A 43 -4.74 -17.12 3.64
CA ARG A 43 -3.73 -16.40 2.84
C ARG A 43 -4.30 -15.07 2.37
N TYR A 44 -3.41 -14.17 1.90
CA TYR A 44 -3.81 -12.90 1.32
C TYR A 44 -4.83 -13.07 0.17
N ASP A 45 -4.57 -13.99 -0.76
CA ASP A 45 -5.46 -14.24 -1.91
C ASP A 45 -6.83 -14.84 -1.53
N GLU A 46 -6.97 -15.27 -0.27
CA GLU A 46 -8.17 -15.89 0.29
C GLU A 46 -8.96 -14.92 1.19
N LEU A 47 -8.51 -13.67 1.32
CA LEU A 47 -9.31 -12.63 1.95
C LEU A 47 -10.61 -12.43 1.17
N ASP A 48 -11.68 -12.11 1.88
CA ASP A 48 -12.92 -11.72 1.22
C ASP A 48 -12.68 -10.45 0.38
N PRO A 49 -13.47 -10.21 -0.69
CA PRO A 49 -13.21 -9.10 -1.59
C PRO A 49 -13.15 -7.74 -0.91
N ILE A 50 -13.98 -7.51 0.13
CA ILE A 50 -14.01 -6.24 0.87
C ILE A 50 -12.75 -6.13 1.72
N GLY A 51 -12.42 -7.16 2.51
CA GLY A 51 -11.22 -7.17 3.33
C GLY A 51 -9.93 -7.02 2.51
N LYS A 52 -9.89 -7.60 1.31
CA LYS A 52 -8.78 -7.43 0.37
C LYS A 52 -8.69 -5.98 -0.12
N GLU A 53 -9.80 -5.40 -0.58
CA GLU A 53 -9.85 -4.02 -1.06
C GLU A 53 -9.42 -3.01 0.02
N GLU A 54 -9.96 -3.14 1.25
CA GLU A 54 -9.59 -2.28 2.37
C GLU A 54 -8.09 -2.39 2.72
N PHE A 55 -7.55 -3.61 2.70
CA PHE A 55 -6.14 -3.85 2.99
C PHE A 55 -5.24 -3.25 1.90
N GLU A 56 -5.60 -3.41 0.63
CA GLU A 56 -4.93 -2.79 -0.50
C GLU A 56 -4.97 -1.25 -0.43
N GLU A 57 -6.07 -0.65 0.02
CA GLU A 57 -6.19 0.80 0.19
C GLU A 57 -5.20 1.33 1.26
N ILE A 58 -5.03 0.60 2.37
CA ILE A 58 -4.04 0.94 3.40
C ILE A 58 -2.63 0.90 2.81
N VAL A 59 -2.30 -0.16 2.06
CA VAL A 59 -1.00 -0.31 1.42
C VAL A 59 -0.76 0.80 0.40
N ALA A 60 -1.75 1.15 -0.42
CA ALA A 60 -1.66 2.24 -1.38
C ALA A 60 -1.34 3.58 -0.70
N LYS A 61 -1.97 3.88 0.45
CA LYS A 61 -1.67 5.09 1.23
C LYS A 61 -0.24 5.09 1.76
N ILE A 62 0.26 3.95 2.25
CA ILE A 62 1.64 3.82 2.73
C ILE A 62 2.64 4.04 1.59
N LEU A 63 2.43 3.40 0.44
CA LEU A 63 3.29 3.54 -0.73
C LEU A 63 3.30 4.97 -1.27
N THR A 64 2.14 5.63 -1.29
CA THR A 64 2.00 7.05 -1.66
C THR A 64 2.80 7.95 -0.72
N ALA A 65 2.67 7.74 0.60
CA ALA A 65 3.43 8.48 1.59
C ALA A 65 4.94 8.29 1.42
N ALA A 66 5.39 7.06 1.16
CA ALA A 66 6.78 6.75 0.88
C ALA A 66 7.28 7.43 -0.42
N ALA A 67 6.46 7.47 -1.47
CA ALA A 67 6.78 8.17 -2.72
C ALA A 67 6.94 9.68 -2.50
N TYR A 68 6.04 10.29 -1.72
CA TYR A 68 6.12 11.69 -1.34
C TYR A 68 7.37 12.01 -0.50
N ALA A 69 7.71 11.15 0.46
CA ALA A 69 8.95 11.30 1.24
C ALA A 69 10.20 11.25 0.34
N ARG A 70 10.21 10.38 -0.67
CA ARG A 70 11.30 10.29 -1.65
C ARG A 70 11.42 11.52 -2.56
N SER A 71 10.33 12.23 -2.86
CA SER A 71 10.42 13.46 -3.66
C SER A 71 10.91 14.65 -2.84
N THR A 72 10.43 14.79 -1.61
CA THR A 72 10.82 15.89 -0.72
C THR A 72 12.25 15.74 -0.21
N ALA A 73 12.73 14.52 0.01
CA ALA A 73 14.15 14.27 0.35
C ALA A 73 15.12 14.51 -0.83
N ARG A 74 14.61 14.77 -2.04
CA ARG A 74 15.38 14.97 -3.27
C ARG A 74 15.40 16.45 -3.70
N GLU A 75 14.76 17.32 -2.94
CA GLU A 75 14.95 18.77 -3.04
C GLU A 75 16.18 19.16 -2.19
N PRO A 76 17.13 19.95 -2.73
CA PRO A 76 18.34 20.37 -2.01
C PRO A 76 18.06 21.32 -0.85
#